data_AF-A0AA51H9Z1-F1
#
_entry.id   AF-A0AA51H9Z1-F1
#
_cell.length_a   1.000
_cell.length_b   1.000
_cell.length_c   1.000
_cell.angle_alpha   90.00
_cell.angle_beta   90.00
_cell.angle_gamma   90.00
#
_symmetry.space_group_name_H-M   'P 1'
#
loop_
_entity.id
_entity.type
_entity.pdbx_description
1 polymer ?
#
loop_
_entity_poly.entity_id
_entity_poly.type
_entity_poly.pdbx_seq_one_letter_code
_entity_poly.pdbx_strand_id
1 'polypeptide(L)'
;MAEQFYTLLTKIGKAKIANATALGNKVNFTTLKVGDGKGKYYNPTEEQEDLVNEVWQGNINSIRVDEDNPNWVVIEVIIPSSIGGFMIREAGIFDDENNMIAIGKYPETYKPQAQDGSTKDLVIKMILEVSNTSSVTLKIDPTVILATQKDIQLLSNNFSNFKKSVESSLSETTKEIDSLKSSVGSGKDSLYSAIIGKKVTPRSKDFTDLANAINNIKLGQGNAQPSDVLQGRTFTNDSGIVQNGAITNYGSKIITPTNYTQSFGSGFYESVKVVGDSTLKPENITKGISIFGIIGTANKYVCGTETHGNFTLPIDFDYKILILYIHFKDKYYAYVNSPFFSVDNNKLMECFNSKIIREPVEYNFTVSGKNIYFASDSQCDISWIAVG
;
A
#
# COMPACT_ATOMS: atom_id res chain seq x y z
N MET A 1 75.45 -35.09 48.03
CA MET A 1 75.01 -36.49 48.21
C MET A 1 74.98 -37.11 46.82
N ALA A 2 75.54 -38.30 46.62
CA ALA A 2 75.42 -38.96 45.32
C ALA A 2 73.94 -39.30 45.08
N GLU A 3 73.40 -38.96 43.91
CA GLU A 3 72.01 -39.29 43.57
C GLU A 3 71.81 -40.82 43.60
N GLN A 4 70.78 -41.26 44.30
CA GLN A 4 70.53 -42.69 44.51
C GLN A 4 70.10 -43.38 43.20
N PHE A 5 69.32 -42.67 42.38
CA PHE A 5 68.79 -43.08 41.08
C PHE A 5 68.81 -41.87 40.14
N TYR A 6 69.22 -42.08 38.90
CA TYR A 6 69.45 -41.00 37.92
C TYR A 6 69.44 -41.57 36.51
N THR A 7 69.26 -40.69 35.52
CA THR A 7 69.43 -40.98 34.10
C THR A 7 70.73 -40.34 33.61
N LEU A 8 71.56 -41.11 32.92
CA LEU A 8 72.81 -40.66 32.34
C LEU A 8 72.74 -40.76 30.81
N LEU A 9 73.11 -39.68 30.12
CA LEU A 9 73.31 -39.72 28.67
C LEU A 9 74.60 -40.46 28.32
N THR A 10 74.53 -41.42 27.41
CA THR A 10 75.72 -42.07 26.86
C THR A 10 76.46 -41.11 25.94
N LYS A 11 77.72 -41.41 25.63
CA LYS A 11 78.52 -40.66 24.67
C LYS A 11 77.89 -40.62 23.29
N ILE A 12 77.30 -41.74 22.86
CA ILE A 12 76.55 -41.83 21.60
C ILE A 12 75.30 -40.94 21.68
N GLY A 13 74.55 -41.00 22.79
CA GLY A 13 73.37 -40.16 23.01
C GLY A 13 73.69 -38.67 22.99
N LYS A 14 74.73 -38.24 23.70
CA LYS A 14 75.21 -36.84 23.68
C LYS A 14 75.57 -36.39 22.27
N ALA A 15 76.32 -37.21 21.52
CA ALA A 15 76.71 -36.89 20.15
C ALA A 15 75.48 -36.78 19.22
N LYS A 16 74.53 -37.72 19.31
CA LYS A 16 73.31 -37.70 18.50
C LYS A 16 72.41 -36.52 18.82
N ILE A 17 72.20 -36.18 20.10
CA ILE A 17 71.39 -35.03 20.52
C ILE A 17 72.06 -33.70 20.11
N ALA A 18 73.39 -33.59 20.23
CA ALA A 18 74.13 -32.43 19.78
C ALA A 18 74.05 -32.25 18.25
N ASN A 19 74.23 -33.33 17.49
CA ASN A 19 74.12 -33.32 16.03
C ASN A 19 72.71 -32.97 15.56
N ALA A 20 71.68 -33.52 16.23
CA ALA A 20 70.29 -33.19 15.98
C ALA A 20 70.04 -31.69 16.17
N THR A 21 70.55 -31.11 17.27
CA THR A 21 70.45 -29.67 17.54
C THR A 21 71.17 -28.82 16.50
N ALA A 22 72.37 -29.22 16.06
CA ALA A 22 73.18 -28.45 15.11
C ALA A 22 72.66 -28.50 13.67
N LEU A 23 72.11 -29.65 13.25
CA LEU A 23 71.68 -29.89 11.87
C LEU A 23 70.17 -29.71 11.65
N GLY A 24 69.40 -29.44 12.71
CA GLY A 24 67.93 -29.38 12.65
C GLY A 24 67.25 -30.74 12.46
N ASN A 25 68.01 -31.83 12.62
CA ASN A 25 67.48 -33.19 12.64
C ASN A 25 66.93 -33.50 14.05
N LYS A 26 66.25 -34.63 14.19
CA LYS A 26 65.75 -35.10 15.49
C LYS A 26 66.19 -36.52 15.76
N VAL A 27 66.46 -36.82 17.04
CA VAL A 27 66.74 -38.19 17.49
C VAL A 27 65.40 -38.90 17.74
N ASN A 28 65.21 -40.05 17.10
CA ASN A 28 64.01 -40.87 17.26
C ASN A 28 64.24 -41.89 18.37
N PHE A 29 63.61 -41.73 19.53
CA PHE A 29 63.61 -42.78 20.54
C PHE A 29 62.53 -43.80 20.19
N THR A 30 62.90 -45.06 20.06
CA THR A 30 62.00 -46.13 19.60
C THR A 30 61.75 -47.15 20.69
N THR A 31 62.81 -47.55 21.40
CA THR A 31 62.79 -48.73 22.27
C THR A 31 63.27 -48.36 23.65
N LEU A 32 62.54 -48.83 24.67
CA LEU A 32 63.02 -48.84 26.05
C LEU A 32 63.30 -50.28 26.43
N LYS A 33 64.53 -50.52 26.89
CA LYS A 33 64.95 -51.79 27.47
C LYS A 33 65.02 -51.68 28.98
N VAL A 34 64.67 -52.75 29.69
CA VAL A 34 64.91 -52.87 31.13
C VAL A 34 65.76 -54.10 31.42
N GLY A 35 66.57 -53.99 32.46
CA GLY A 35 67.51 -55.01 32.86
C GLY A 35 67.58 -55.19 34.37
N ASP A 36 68.15 -56.31 34.80
CA ASP A 36 68.29 -56.66 36.21
C ASP A 36 69.71 -56.44 36.77
N GLY A 37 70.65 -55.96 35.93
CA GLY A 37 72.04 -55.71 36.31
C GLY A 37 72.82 -56.98 36.72
N LYS A 38 72.44 -58.17 36.22
CA LYS A 38 72.95 -59.48 36.69
C LYS A 38 72.76 -59.69 38.19
N GLY A 39 71.64 -59.21 38.72
CA GLY A 39 71.30 -59.36 40.14
C GLY A 39 71.91 -58.32 41.07
N LYS A 40 72.67 -57.33 40.57
CA LYS A 40 73.36 -56.34 41.41
C LYS A 40 73.26 -54.93 40.85
N TYR A 41 73.29 -53.93 41.73
CA TYR A 41 73.47 -52.55 41.32
C TYR A 41 74.88 -52.31 40.81
N TYR A 42 74.97 -51.45 39.81
CA TYR A 42 76.21 -50.85 39.34
C TYR A 42 75.98 -49.35 39.14
N ASN A 43 77.05 -48.61 38.89
CA ASN A 43 76.95 -47.21 38.48
C ASN A 43 77.10 -47.16 36.96
N PRO A 44 76.06 -46.72 36.23
CA PRO A 44 76.16 -46.56 34.80
C PRO A 44 77.28 -45.62 34.37
N THR A 45 77.83 -45.86 33.18
CA THR A 45 78.91 -45.06 32.60
C THR A 45 78.51 -44.54 31.23
N GLU A 46 79.09 -43.40 30.82
CA GLU A 46 78.76 -42.79 29.53
C GLU A 46 79.22 -43.64 28.32
N GLU A 47 80.16 -44.56 28.52
CA GLU A 47 80.68 -45.43 27.45
C GLU A 47 79.84 -46.70 27.26
N GLN A 48 78.70 -46.85 27.96
CA GLN A 48 77.81 -47.98 27.75
C GLN A 48 77.09 -47.91 26.41
N GLU A 49 77.08 -49.04 25.72
CA GLU A 49 76.38 -49.23 24.45
C GLU A 49 75.14 -50.14 24.61
N ASP A 50 75.07 -50.96 25.67
CA ASP A 50 73.92 -51.78 26.03
C ASP A 50 73.78 -51.95 27.56
N LEU A 51 72.65 -52.54 28.00
CA LEU A 51 72.39 -52.92 29.39
C LEU A 51 73.35 -54.02 29.85
N VAL A 52 73.61 -54.08 31.16
CA VAL A 52 74.45 -55.14 31.74
C VAL A 52 73.79 -56.51 31.61
N ASN A 53 72.46 -56.57 31.78
CA ASN A 53 71.64 -57.72 31.45
C ASN A 53 70.20 -57.32 31.14
N GLU A 54 69.83 -57.36 29.87
CA GLU A 54 68.47 -57.13 29.40
C GLU A 54 67.53 -58.27 29.85
N VAL A 55 66.39 -57.92 30.44
CA VAL A 55 65.32 -58.87 30.78
C VAL A 55 64.04 -58.63 29.99
N TRP A 56 63.86 -57.42 29.46
CA TRP A 56 62.74 -57.07 28.60
C TRP A 56 63.02 -55.84 27.76
N GLN A 57 62.41 -55.77 26.57
CA GLN A 57 62.39 -54.58 25.72
C GLN A 57 60.99 -54.36 25.12
N GLY A 58 60.65 -53.10 24.84
CA GLY A 58 59.42 -52.73 24.17
C GLY A 58 59.49 -51.36 23.52
N ASN A 59 58.53 -51.08 22.64
CA ASN A 59 58.40 -49.78 21.99
C ASN A 59 57.96 -48.74 23.02
N ILE A 60 58.51 -47.53 22.94
CA ILE A 60 58.13 -46.42 23.81
C ILE A 60 56.66 -46.01 23.54
N ASN A 61 55.86 -45.90 24.61
CA ASN A 61 54.44 -45.54 24.51
C ASN A 61 54.22 -44.03 24.45
N SER A 62 55.00 -43.27 25.23
CA SER A 62 54.84 -41.82 25.36
C SER A 62 56.18 -41.13 25.52
N ILE A 63 56.40 -40.07 24.74
CA ILE A 63 57.49 -39.09 24.94
C ILE A 63 56.83 -37.73 25.05
N ARG A 64 56.99 -37.06 26.19
CA ARG A 64 56.45 -35.72 26.40
C ARG A 64 57.49 -34.82 27.04
N VAL A 65 57.34 -33.52 26.82
CA VAL A 65 58.05 -32.53 27.63
C VAL A 65 57.29 -32.37 28.95
N ASP A 66 58.00 -32.31 30.06
CA ASP A 66 57.40 -32.07 31.37
C ASP A 66 56.79 -30.66 31.43
N GLU A 67 55.58 -30.54 31.98
CA GLU A 67 54.85 -29.26 32.02
C GLU A 67 55.54 -28.22 32.92
N ASP A 68 56.20 -28.69 33.97
CA ASP A 68 56.90 -27.83 34.94
C ASP A 68 58.37 -27.60 34.55
N ASN A 69 58.98 -28.50 33.76
CA ASN A 69 60.40 -28.48 33.41
C ASN A 69 60.61 -28.63 31.88
N PRO A 70 60.76 -27.52 31.14
CA PRO A 70 60.81 -27.55 29.67
C PRO A 70 62.04 -28.26 29.07
N ASN A 71 63.06 -28.54 29.88
CA ASN A 71 64.27 -29.28 29.50
C ASN A 71 64.18 -30.79 29.81
N TRP A 72 63.08 -31.23 30.42
CA TRP A 72 62.88 -32.63 30.77
C TRP A 72 62.00 -33.31 29.74
N VAL A 73 62.53 -34.38 29.16
CA VAL A 73 61.81 -35.29 28.30
C VAL A 73 61.44 -36.51 29.14
N VAL A 74 60.14 -36.68 29.36
CA VAL A 74 59.56 -37.82 30.06
C VAL A 74 59.25 -38.91 29.04
N ILE A 75 59.86 -40.07 29.24
CA ILE A 75 59.72 -41.24 28.37
C ILE A 75 59.09 -42.36 29.19
N GLU A 76 57.97 -42.87 28.71
CA GLU A 76 57.21 -43.91 29.40
C GLU A 76 56.98 -45.12 28.49
N VAL A 77 57.15 -46.30 29.07
CA VAL A 77 56.76 -47.57 28.46
C VAL A 77 55.92 -48.39 29.44
N ILE A 78 54.95 -49.12 28.91
CA ILE A 78 54.10 -50.04 29.67
C ILE A 78 54.60 -51.46 29.44
N ILE A 79 55.03 -52.10 30.52
CA ILE A 79 55.25 -53.55 30.53
C ILE A 79 53.90 -54.21 30.85
N PRO A 80 53.29 -54.94 29.89
CA PRO A 80 51.97 -55.52 30.10
C PRO A 80 51.98 -56.57 31.20
N SER A 81 50.81 -56.79 31.79
CA SER A 81 50.55 -57.79 32.82
C SER A 81 50.88 -59.23 32.41
N SER A 82 50.93 -59.53 31.11
CA SER A 82 51.31 -60.83 30.56
C SER A 82 52.80 -61.14 30.60
N ILE A 83 53.65 -60.16 30.89
CA ILE A 83 55.13 -60.30 30.89
C ILE A 83 55.66 -59.94 32.28
N GLY A 84 56.52 -60.78 32.87
CA GLY A 84 57.09 -60.56 34.19
C GLY A 84 58.00 -61.69 34.65
N GLY A 85 58.21 -61.80 35.97
CA GLY A 85 59.09 -62.79 36.59
C GLY A 85 60.55 -62.32 36.73
N PHE A 86 60.79 -61.01 36.65
CA PHE A 86 62.15 -60.43 36.70
C PHE A 86 62.21 -59.17 37.57
N MET A 87 63.42 -58.86 38.01
CA MET A 87 63.74 -57.63 38.74
C MET A 87 64.26 -56.57 37.78
N ILE A 88 63.85 -55.32 37.97
CA ILE A 88 64.34 -54.18 37.18
C ILE A 88 65.29 -53.36 38.05
N ARG A 89 66.48 -53.05 37.54
CA ARG A 89 67.51 -52.21 38.18
C ARG A 89 68.18 -51.22 37.22
N GLU A 90 67.99 -51.43 35.91
CA GLU A 90 68.50 -50.57 34.86
C GLU A 90 67.44 -50.39 33.78
N ALA A 91 67.40 -49.21 33.16
CA ALA A 91 66.50 -48.89 32.07
C ALA A 91 67.23 -48.08 31.00
N GLY A 92 67.22 -48.54 29.76
CA GLY A 92 67.95 -47.91 28.65
C GLY A 92 67.00 -47.41 27.56
N ILE A 93 67.26 -46.22 27.04
CA ILE A 93 66.55 -45.64 25.88
C ILE A 93 67.39 -45.84 24.64
N PHE A 94 66.78 -46.37 23.58
CA PHE A 94 67.43 -46.67 22.31
C PHE A 94 66.75 -45.96 21.15
N ASP A 95 67.54 -45.67 20.12
CA ASP A 95 67.06 -45.12 18.87
C ASP A 95 66.73 -46.18 17.80
N ASP A 96 66.28 -45.71 16.65
CA ASP A 96 65.91 -46.52 15.47
C ASP A 96 67.09 -47.30 14.85
N GLU A 97 68.32 -46.90 15.15
CA GLU A 97 69.56 -47.59 14.77
C GLU A 97 70.08 -48.50 15.89
N ASN A 98 69.27 -48.73 16.95
CA ASN A 98 69.61 -49.54 18.13
C ASN A 98 70.85 -49.04 18.90
N ASN A 99 71.09 -47.74 18.90
CA ASN A 99 72.12 -47.13 19.76
C ASN A 99 71.51 -46.74 21.11
N MET A 100 72.19 -47.08 22.21
CA MET A 100 71.79 -46.60 23.53
C MET A 100 72.04 -45.10 23.63
N ILE A 101 70.97 -44.34 23.85
CA ILE A 101 71.01 -42.89 24.04
C ILE A 101 71.23 -42.53 25.51
N ALA A 102 70.54 -43.23 26.41
CA ALA A 102 70.59 -42.96 27.84
C ALA A 102 70.38 -44.23 28.65
N ILE A 103 70.97 -44.24 29.83
CA ILE A 103 70.90 -45.33 30.80
C ILE A 103 70.51 -44.79 32.17
N GLY A 104 69.44 -45.35 32.73
CA GLY A 104 68.93 -45.04 34.06
C GLY A 104 69.40 -46.07 35.07
N LYS A 105 70.00 -45.60 36.17
CA LYS A 105 70.11 -46.37 37.40
C LYS A 105 68.73 -46.38 38.05
N TYR A 106 68.00 -47.48 37.91
CA TYR A 106 66.58 -47.57 38.24
C TYR A 106 66.35 -48.22 39.62
N PRO A 107 65.39 -47.76 40.42
CA PRO A 107 65.06 -48.41 41.69
C PRO A 107 64.61 -49.86 41.49
N GLU A 108 65.11 -50.74 42.35
CA GLU A 108 64.78 -52.16 42.35
C GLU A 108 63.27 -52.35 42.37
N THR A 109 62.74 -52.84 41.25
CA THR A 109 61.30 -52.99 41.05
C THR A 109 61.01 -54.39 40.53
N TYR A 110 60.28 -55.19 41.32
CA TYR A 110 59.86 -56.53 40.88
C TYR A 110 58.63 -56.43 39.98
N LYS A 111 58.72 -57.00 38.77
CA LYS A 111 57.58 -57.17 37.88
C LYS A 111 57.03 -58.60 38.03
N PRO A 112 55.90 -58.80 38.73
CA PRO A 112 55.34 -60.13 38.92
C PRO A 112 54.76 -60.67 37.61
N GLN A 113 54.72 -62.01 37.53
CA GLN A 113 54.03 -62.76 36.48
C GLN A 113 52.83 -63.50 37.06
N ALA A 114 51.90 -63.95 36.20
CA ALA A 114 50.66 -64.61 36.63
C ALA A 114 50.89 -65.83 37.54
N GLN A 115 51.99 -66.55 37.37
CA GLN A 115 52.36 -67.70 38.21
C GLN A 115 52.67 -67.32 39.66
N ASP A 116 53.03 -66.06 39.91
CA ASP A 116 53.29 -65.52 41.25
C ASP A 116 51.98 -65.14 41.98
N GLY A 117 50.81 -65.39 41.37
CA GLY A 117 49.50 -65.03 41.92
C GLY A 117 49.16 -63.54 41.85
N SER A 118 49.97 -62.74 41.15
CA SER A 118 49.75 -61.31 40.94
C SER A 118 50.12 -60.90 39.52
N THR A 119 49.26 -60.16 38.86
CA THR A 119 49.56 -59.52 37.57
C THR A 119 49.36 -58.01 37.71
N LYS A 120 50.29 -57.24 37.15
CA LYS A 120 50.25 -55.77 37.17
C LYS A 120 50.77 -55.26 35.83
N ASP A 121 50.07 -54.32 35.22
CA ASP A 121 50.69 -53.47 34.20
C ASP A 121 51.67 -52.53 34.92
N LEU A 122 52.93 -52.49 34.48
CA LEU A 122 53.96 -51.67 35.11
C LEU A 122 54.40 -50.58 34.13
N VAL A 123 54.25 -49.32 34.53
CA VAL A 123 54.74 -48.17 33.77
C VAL A 123 56.16 -47.88 34.22
N ILE A 124 57.12 -47.99 33.29
CA ILE A 124 58.49 -47.55 33.49
C ILE A 124 58.62 -46.13 32.97
N LYS A 125 59.03 -45.21 33.85
CA LYS A 125 59.18 -43.79 33.54
C LYS A 125 60.65 -43.41 33.66
N MET A 126 61.24 -42.95 32.56
CA MET A 126 62.57 -42.33 32.54
C MET A 126 62.44 -40.85 32.26
N ILE A 127 63.18 -40.04 32.99
CA ILE A 127 63.27 -38.59 32.77
C ILE A 127 64.66 -38.32 32.21
N LEU A 128 64.70 -37.70 31.05
CA LEU A 128 65.93 -37.32 30.36
C LEU A 128 66.03 -35.80 30.34
N GLU A 129 67.13 -35.25 30.86
CA GLU A 129 67.43 -33.83 30.73
C GLU A 129 68.21 -33.57 29.44
N VAL A 130 67.72 -32.64 28.62
CA VAL A 130 68.35 -32.23 27.37
C VAL A 130 68.43 -30.70 27.30
N SER A 131 69.45 -30.18 26.63
CA SER A 131 69.62 -28.74 26.42
C SER A 131 68.58 -28.14 25.45
N ASN A 132 67.95 -28.97 24.61
CA ASN A 132 66.88 -28.57 23.70
C ASN A 132 65.94 -29.74 23.46
N THR A 133 64.69 -29.63 23.91
CA THR A 133 63.68 -30.69 23.72
C THR A 133 63.16 -30.80 22.29
N SER A 134 63.39 -29.78 21.45
CA SER A 134 63.00 -29.79 20.02
C SER A 134 63.84 -30.75 19.17
N SER A 135 65.02 -31.17 19.65
CA SER A 135 65.89 -32.13 18.97
C SER A 135 65.48 -33.60 19.17
N VAL A 136 64.35 -33.85 19.84
CA VAL A 136 63.80 -35.20 20.09
C VAL A 136 62.48 -35.35 19.32
N THR A 137 62.29 -36.46 18.61
CA THR A 137 61.03 -36.79 17.94
C THR A 137 60.17 -37.73 18.78
N LEU A 138 58.89 -37.38 18.91
CA LEU A 138 57.84 -38.27 19.37
C LEU A 138 57.31 -39.09 18.19
N LYS A 139 57.54 -40.41 18.20
CA LYS A 139 56.84 -41.36 17.33
C LYS A 139 55.93 -42.23 18.18
N ILE A 140 54.68 -41.80 18.35
CA ILE A 140 53.65 -42.59 19.05
C ILE A 140 53.21 -43.71 18.12
N ASP A 141 53.20 -44.95 18.62
CA ASP A 141 52.43 -46.03 18.02
C ASP A 141 50.98 -45.94 18.54
N PRO A 142 49.99 -45.57 17.70
CA PRO A 142 48.62 -45.35 18.13
C PRO A 142 47.87 -46.64 18.52
N THR A 143 48.48 -47.82 18.37
CA THR A 143 47.82 -49.11 18.65
C THR A 143 47.72 -49.49 20.14
N VAL A 144 48.34 -48.73 21.05
CA VAL A 144 48.40 -49.06 22.50
C VAL A 144 48.05 -47.89 23.43
N ILE A 145 47.17 -46.97 23.01
CA ILE A 145 46.76 -45.84 23.85
C ILE A 145 45.65 -46.28 24.82
N LEU A 146 45.90 -46.15 26.13
CA LEU A 146 44.91 -46.33 27.18
C LEU A 146 44.38 -44.97 27.64
N ALA A 147 43.09 -44.72 27.46
CA ALA A 147 42.42 -43.54 28.02
C ALA A 147 42.27 -43.68 29.54
N THR A 148 42.59 -42.62 30.29
CA THR A 148 42.40 -42.62 31.74
C THR A 148 40.94 -42.34 32.10
N GLN A 149 40.53 -42.70 33.33
CA GLN A 149 39.19 -42.34 33.83
C GLN A 149 38.97 -40.81 33.83
N LYS A 150 40.02 -40.02 34.07
CA LYS A 150 39.99 -38.55 34.03
C LYS A 150 39.60 -38.05 32.64
N ASP A 151 40.15 -38.66 31.58
CA ASP A 151 39.84 -38.31 30.19
C ASP A 151 38.36 -38.58 29.87
N ILE A 152 37.84 -39.72 30.33
CA ILE A 152 36.42 -40.09 30.17
C ILE A 152 35.50 -39.10 30.89
N GLN A 153 35.89 -38.67 32.09
CA GLN A 153 35.10 -37.71 32.87
C GLN A 153 35.08 -36.32 32.23
N LEU A 154 36.22 -35.86 31.71
CA LEU A 154 36.32 -34.60 30.98
C LEU A 154 35.48 -34.64 29.69
N LEU A 155 35.56 -35.73 28.94
CA LEU A 155 34.72 -35.95 27.76
C LEU A 155 33.23 -35.90 28.10
N SER A 156 32.83 -36.58 29.18
CA SER A 156 31.43 -36.63 29.64
C SER A 156 30.90 -35.25 30.03
N ASN A 157 31.73 -34.45 30.71
CA ASN A 157 31.38 -33.08 31.09
C ASN A 157 31.21 -32.18 29.87
N ASN A 158 32.15 -32.27 28.91
CA ASN A 158 32.08 -31.51 27.66
C ASN A 158 30.83 -31.89 26.86
N PHE A 159 30.53 -33.19 26.77
CA PHE A 159 29.33 -33.67 26.09
C PHE A 159 28.04 -33.19 26.76
N SER A 160 27.98 -33.19 28.10
CA SER A 160 26.86 -32.66 28.87
C SER A 160 26.64 -31.17 28.62
N ASN A 161 27.72 -30.38 28.62
CA ASN A 161 27.65 -28.95 28.33
C ASN A 161 27.20 -28.67 26.91
N PHE A 162 27.74 -29.42 25.94
CA PHE A 162 27.31 -29.33 24.54
C PHE A 162 25.82 -29.65 24.39
N LYS A 163 25.35 -30.75 24.99
CA LYS A 163 23.93 -31.14 25.00
C LYS A 163 23.04 -30.03 25.56
N LYS A 164 23.39 -29.44 26.71
CA LYS A 164 22.64 -28.32 27.30
C LYS A 164 22.59 -27.10 26.38
N SER A 165 23.70 -26.78 25.71
CA SER A 165 23.75 -25.68 24.75
C SER A 165 22.79 -25.93 23.58
N VAL A 166 22.77 -27.15 23.03
CA VAL A 166 21.87 -27.53 21.94
C VAL A 166 20.40 -27.47 22.38
N GLU A 167 20.07 -28.01 23.56
CA GLU A 167 18.71 -27.97 24.11
C GLU A 167 18.22 -26.53 24.34
N SER A 168 19.10 -25.65 24.82
CA SER A 168 18.79 -24.23 25.00
C SER A 168 18.49 -23.54 23.66
N SER A 169 19.37 -23.71 22.66
CA SER A 169 19.16 -23.11 21.34
C SER A 169 17.90 -23.63 20.65
N LEU A 170 17.58 -24.92 20.79
CA LEU A 170 16.37 -25.51 20.24
C LEU A 170 15.11 -24.94 20.92
N SER A 171 15.15 -24.77 22.24
CA SER A 171 14.06 -24.16 23.01
C SER A 171 13.80 -22.72 22.60
N GLU A 172 14.85 -21.92 22.44
CA GLU A 172 14.76 -20.52 22.00
C GLU A 172 14.20 -20.42 20.58
N THR A 173 14.72 -21.22 19.64
CA THR A 173 14.21 -21.29 18.26
C THR A 173 12.73 -21.67 18.22
N THR A 174 12.29 -22.60 19.08
CA THR A 174 10.88 -23.02 19.15
C THR A 174 9.98 -21.86 19.59
N LYS A 175 10.42 -21.08 20.59
CA LYS A 175 9.68 -19.89 21.05
C LYS A 175 9.56 -18.83 19.96
N GLU A 176 10.63 -18.59 19.21
CA GLU A 176 10.61 -17.64 18.09
C GLU A 176 9.64 -18.10 16.98
N ILE A 177 9.64 -19.39 16.64
CA ILE A 177 8.71 -19.96 15.67
C ILE A 177 7.26 -19.80 16.13
N ASP A 178 6.95 -20.04 17.40
CA ASP A 178 5.59 -19.91 17.92
C ASP A 178 5.13 -18.44 17.99
N SER A 179 6.05 -17.52 18.28
CA SER A 179 5.81 -16.08 18.16
C SER A 179 5.48 -15.67 16.72
N LEU A 180 6.26 -16.16 15.74
CA LEU A 180 6.01 -15.93 14.31
C LEU A 180 4.67 -16.50 13.86
N LYS A 181 4.33 -17.74 14.23
CA LYS A 181 3.01 -18.34 13.92
C LYS A 181 1.87 -17.48 14.46
N SER A 182 2.02 -16.97 15.68
CA SER A 182 1.02 -16.11 16.32
C SER A 182 0.88 -14.77 15.60
N SER A 183 1.99 -14.13 15.23
CA SER A 183 1.99 -12.86 14.47
C SER A 183 1.39 -13.01 13.07
N VAL A 184 1.75 -14.09 12.37
CA VAL A 184 1.17 -14.40 11.05
C VAL A 184 -0.34 -14.70 11.17
N GLY A 185 -0.74 -15.44 12.20
CA GLY A 185 -2.15 -15.71 12.50
C GLY A 185 -2.96 -14.45 12.76
N SER A 186 -2.49 -13.57 13.65
CA SER A 186 -3.17 -12.30 13.96
C SER A 186 -3.21 -11.34 12.77
N GLY A 187 -2.15 -11.32 11.94
CA GLY A 187 -2.12 -10.58 10.68
C GLY A 187 -3.18 -11.08 9.69
N LYS A 188 -3.31 -12.40 9.51
CA LYS A 188 -4.37 -13.01 8.69
C LYS A 188 -5.76 -12.65 9.20
N ASP A 189 -5.97 -12.69 10.52
CA ASP A 189 -7.26 -12.34 11.14
C ASP A 189 -7.64 -10.87 10.91
N SER A 190 -6.66 -9.97 11.07
CA SER A 190 -6.83 -8.54 10.84
C SER A 190 -7.18 -8.26 9.38
N LEU A 191 -6.47 -8.89 8.45
CA LEU A 191 -6.71 -8.74 7.01
C LEU A 191 -8.09 -9.30 6.61
N TYR A 192 -8.43 -10.50 7.08
CA TYR A 192 -9.72 -11.13 6.84
C TYR A 192 -10.89 -10.23 7.29
N SER A 193 -10.78 -9.66 8.49
CA SER A 193 -11.79 -8.74 9.06
C SER A 193 -11.90 -7.44 8.25
N ALA A 194 -10.76 -6.88 7.82
CA ALA A 194 -10.74 -5.68 6.98
C ALA A 194 -11.41 -5.90 5.62
N ILE A 195 -11.16 -7.05 4.97
CA ILE A 195 -11.77 -7.41 3.68
C ILE A 195 -13.29 -7.56 3.83
N ILE A 196 -13.76 -8.22 4.89
CA ILE A 196 -15.21 -8.28 5.22
C ILE A 196 -15.79 -6.88 5.44
N GLY A 197 -15.04 -5.99 6.09
CA GLY A 197 -15.41 -4.58 6.23
C GLY A 197 -15.62 -3.87 4.89
N LYS A 198 -14.93 -4.31 3.83
CA LYS A 198 -15.09 -3.85 2.44
C LYS A 198 -16.17 -4.61 1.66
N LYS A 199 -17.03 -5.37 2.35
CA LYS A 199 -18.16 -6.13 1.79
C LYS A 199 -17.76 -7.22 0.81
N VAL A 200 -16.54 -7.77 0.95
CA VAL A 200 -16.10 -8.98 0.26
C VAL A 200 -15.82 -10.05 1.31
N THR A 201 -16.23 -11.30 1.06
CA THR A 201 -15.99 -12.41 1.99
C THR A 201 -14.91 -13.32 1.42
N PRO A 202 -13.71 -13.41 2.04
CA PRO A 202 -12.71 -14.39 1.63
C PRO A 202 -13.19 -15.82 1.90
N ARG A 203 -12.77 -16.78 1.07
CA ARG A 203 -13.12 -18.21 1.23
C ARG A 203 -12.49 -18.81 2.49
N SER A 204 -11.26 -18.39 2.82
CA SER A 204 -10.52 -18.78 4.01
C SER A 204 -9.57 -17.66 4.43
N LYS A 205 -8.77 -17.91 5.48
CA LYS A 205 -7.70 -17.01 5.95
C LYS A 205 -6.35 -17.31 5.30
N ASP A 206 -6.30 -18.20 4.32
CA ASP A 206 -5.07 -18.45 3.57
C ASP A 206 -4.71 -17.24 2.70
N PHE A 207 -3.42 -16.95 2.59
CA PHE A 207 -2.96 -15.73 1.91
C PHE A 207 -3.45 -15.64 0.47
N THR A 208 -3.54 -16.76 -0.24
CA THR A 208 -4.09 -16.82 -1.60
C THR A 208 -5.57 -16.39 -1.63
N ASP A 209 -6.39 -16.89 -0.70
CA ASP A 209 -7.81 -16.54 -0.63
C ASP A 209 -8.02 -15.09 -0.18
N LEU A 210 -7.19 -14.60 0.75
CA LEU A 210 -7.18 -13.20 1.16
C LEU A 210 -6.82 -12.28 -0.01
N ALA A 211 -5.77 -12.61 -0.78
CA ALA A 211 -5.36 -11.84 -1.95
C ALA A 211 -6.43 -11.82 -3.05
N ASN A 212 -7.04 -12.97 -3.33
CA ASN A 212 -8.15 -13.07 -4.28
C ASN A 212 -9.35 -12.23 -3.84
N ALA A 213 -9.67 -12.23 -2.54
CA ALA A 213 -10.75 -11.43 -2.01
C ALA A 213 -10.45 -9.92 -2.08
N ILE A 214 -9.19 -9.50 -1.88
CA ILE A 214 -8.77 -8.10 -2.08
C ILE A 214 -8.98 -7.67 -3.53
N ASN A 215 -8.59 -8.50 -4.50
CA ASN A 215 -8.79 -8.21 -5.93
C ASN A 215 -10.27 -8.05 -6.30
N ASN A 216 -11.18 -8.66 -5.54
CA ASN A 216 -12.62 -8.57 -5.76
C ASN A 216 -13.27 -7.36 -5.06
N ILE A 217 -12.51 -6.53 -4.35
CA ILE A 217 -13.03 -5.30 -3.74
C ILE A 217 -13.42 -4.32 -4.85
N LYS A 218 -14.72 -3.98 -4.90
CA LYS A 218 -15.24 -2.98 -5.84
C LYS A 218 -14.80 -1.58 -5.42
N LEU A 219 -14.02 -0.91 -6.28
CA LEU A 219 -13.50 0.45 -6.05
C LEU A 219 -14.53 1.55 -6.35
N GLY A 220 -15.55 1.25 -7.16
CA GLY A 220 -16.66 2.13 -7.49
C GLY A 220 -17.84 1.32 -8.05
N GLN A 221 -19.03 1.92 -8.08
CA GLN A 221 -20.26 1.29 -8.55
C GLN A 221 -21.12 2.28 -9.33
N GLY A 222 -22.00 1.78 -10.19
CA GLY A 222 -22.86 2.59 -11.05
C GLY A 222 -22.26 2.81 -12.45
N ASN A 223 -23.06 3.38 -13.35
CA ASN A 223 -22.72 3.57 -14.77
C ASN A 223 -22.77 5.05 -15.21
N ALA A 224 -22.94 5.98 -14.27
CA ALA A 224 -22.95 7.40 -14.55
C ALA A 224 -21.67 7.83 -15.29
N GLN A 225 -21.84 8.71 -16.26
CA GLN A 225 -20.77 9.36 -17.02
C GLN A 225 -20.63 10.82 -16.58
N PRO A 226 -19.53 11.51 -16.92
CA PRO A 226 -19.40 12.94 -16.64
C PRO A 226 -20.59 13.77 -17.14
N SER A 227 -21.17 13.38 -18.28
CA SER A 227 -22.38 14.01 -18.85
C SER A 227 -23.66 13.81 -18.04
N ASP A 228 -23.66 12.96 -17.02
CA ASP A 228 -24.83 12.67 -16.17
C ASP A 228 -24.75 13.39 -14.82
N VAL A 229 -23.62 14.05 -14.53
CA VAL A 229 -23.33 14.66 -13.22
C VAL A 229 -23.02 16.15 -13.39
N LEU A 230 -23.53 16.98 -12.47
CA LEU A 230 -23.31 18.42 -12.47
C LEU A 230 -21.83 18.80 -12.35
N GLN A 231 -21.43 19.81 -13.12
CA GLN A 231 -20.11 20.42 -13.02
C GLN A 231 -19.85 20.90 -11.59
N GLY A 232 -18.63 20.66 -11.11
CA GLY A 232 -18.23 20.95 -9.72
C GLY A 232 -18.62 19.87 -8.71
N ARG A 233 -19.34 18.81 -9.12
CA ARG A 233 -19.53 17.59 -8.32
C ARG A 233 -18.57 16.50 -8.80
N THR A 234 -18.11 15.68 -7.86
CA THR A 234 -17.31 14.48 -8.12
C THR A 234 -18.16 13.23 -7.95
N PHE A 235 -17.87 12.18 -8.73
CA PHE A 235 -18.50 10.87 -8.60
C PHE A 235 -17.51 9.76 -8.94
N THR A 236 -17.85 8.51 -8.62
CA THR A 236 -17.14 7.31 -9.06
C THR A 236 -18.15 6.39 -9.74
N ASN A 237 -17.76 5.70 -10.81
CA ASN A 237 -18.57 4.68 -11.47
C ASN A 237 -17.86 3.32 -11.42
N ASP A 238 -18.29 2.38 -12.26
CA ASP A 238 -17.69 1.06 -12.47
C ASP A 238 -16.18 1.07 -12.79
N SER A 239 -15.66 2.18 -13.31
CA SER A 239 -14.21 2.35 -13.53
C SER A 239 -13.42 2.47 -12.21
N GLY A 240 -14.08 2.75 -11.09
CA GLY A 240 -13.44 2.85 -9.77
C GLY A 240 -12.58 4.10 -9.57
N ILE A 241 -12.59 5.03 -10.53
CA ILE A 241 -11.81 6.26 -10.52
C ILE A 241 -12.75 7.42 -10.23
N VAL A 242 -12.30 8.38 -9.40
CA VAL A 242 -13.02 9.63 -9.14
C VAL A 242 -12.99 10.50 -10.40
N GLN A 243 -14.17 10.93 -10.82
CA GLN A 243 -14.40 11.75 -12.01
C GLN A 243 -15.18 13.01 -11.65
N ASN A 244 -15.05 14.04 -12.48
CA ASN A 244 -15.80 15.29 -12.36
C ASN A 244 -17.02 15.27 -13.27
N GLY A 245 -18.14 15.80 -12.80
CA GLY A 245 -19.31 16.04 -13.63
C GLY A 245 -19.06 17.13 -14.69
N ALA A 246 -19.82 17.05 -15.78
CA ALA A 246 -19.73 17.92 -16.95
C ALA A 246 -21.05 18.63 -17.31
N ILE A 247 -22.17 18.31 -16.64
CA ILE A 247 -23.44 19.03 -16.87
C ILE A 247 -23.27 20.46 -16.38
N THR A 248 -23.36 21.43 -17.31
CA THR A 248 -23.32 22.85 -16.98
C THR A 248 -24.58 23.24 -16.20
N ASN A 249 -24.42 23.97 -15.09
CA ASN A 249 -25.54 24.56 -14.36
C ASN A 249 -25.76 26.01 -14.84
N TYR A 250 -26.91 26.27 -15.46
CA TYR A 250 -27.30 27.59 -15.94
C TYR A 250 -28.11 28.40 -14.92
N GLY A 251 -28.35 27.86 -13.72
CA GLY A 251 -29.12 28.50 -12.67
C GLY A 251 -30.59 28.66 -13.03
N SER A 252 -31.23 29.70 -12.49
CA SER A 252 -32.62 30.02 -12.78
C SER A 252 -32.78 30.80 -14.09
N LYS A 253 -33.75 30.42 -14.92
CA LYS A 253 -34.02 31.05 -16.22
C LYS A 253 -35.42 31.63 -16.27
N ILE A 254 -35.52 32.86 -16.78
CA ILE A 254 -36.79 33.51 -17.12
C ILE A 254 -36.87 33.57 -18.65
N ILE A 255 -38.00 33.13 -19.21
CA ILE A 255 -38.29 33.09 -20.64
C ILE A 255 -39.43 34.07 -20.92
N THR A 256 -39.19 35.03 -21.82
CA THR A 256 -40.23 35.91 -22.36
C THR A 256 -40.65 35.37 -23.73
N PRO A 257 -41.93 35.03 -23.97
CA PRO A 257 -42.38 34.50 -25.25
C PRO A 257 -42.07 35.43 -26.45
N THR A 258 -41.78 34.84 -27.59
CA THR A 258 -41.51 35.52 -28.88
C THR A 258 -42.26 34.83 -30.01
N ASN A 259 -42.29 35.43 -31.20
CA ASN A 259 -42.91 34.86 -32.41
C ASN A 259 -42.02 33.85 -33.16
N TYR A 260 -40.86 33.48 -32.59
CA TYR A 260 -39.94 32.45 -33.09
C TYR A 260 -39.50 31.52 -31.96
N THR A 261 -39.04 30.31 -32.29
CA THR A 261 -38.53 29.32 -31.34
C THR A 261 -37.28 29.82 -30.62
N GLN A 262 -37.30 29.78 -29.30
CA GLN A 262 -36.13 30.05 -28.47
C GLN A 262 -35.49 28.72 -28.05
N SER A 263 -34.25 28.50 -28.46
CA SER A 263 -33.45 27.33 -28.06
C SER A 263 -32.47 27.72 -26.96
N PHE A 264 -32.39 26.92 -25.90
CA PHE A 264 -31.42 27.09 -24.83
C PHE A 264 -30.38 25.95 -24.85
N GLY A 265 -29.20 26.20 -24.29
CA GLY A 265 -28.15 25.19 -24.19
C GLY A 265 -28.60 23.98 -23.38
N SER A 266 -28.09 22.80 -23.71
CA SER A 266 -28.31 21.59 -22.91
C SER A 266 -27.57 21.71 -21.57
N GLY A 267 -28.27 21.48 -20.47
CA GLY A 267 -27.71 21.60 -19.13
C GLY A 267 -28.79 21.58 -18.06
N PHE A 268 -28.38 21.81 -16.82
CA PHE A 268 -29.28 21.88 -15.70
C PHE A 268 -29.76 23.32 -15.48
N TYR A 269 -31.06 23.47 -15.27
CA TYR A 269 -31.70 24.73 -14.89
C TYR A 269 -32.38 24.53 -13.54
N GLU A 270 -31.99 25.34 -12.56
CA GLU A 270 -32.54 25.25 -11.20
C GLU A 270 -34.03 25.58 -11.15
N SER A 271 -34.45 26.55 -11.98
CA SER A 271 -35.86 26.86 -12.18
C SER A 271 -36.07 27.50 -13.56
N VAL A 272 -37.26 27.30 -14.13
CA VAL A 272 -37.68 27.95 -15.37
C VAL A 272 -39.01 28.65 -15.14
N LYS A 273 -39.05 29.97 -15.40
CA LYS A 273 -40.28 30.77 -15.36
C LYS A 273 -40.57 31.30 -16.76
N VAL A 274 -41.80 31.12 -17.23
CA VAL A 274 -42.27 31.74 -18.48
C VAL A 274 -43.10 32.96 -18.11
N VAL A 275 -42.70 34.14 -18.60
CA VAL A 275 -43.41 35.39 -18.36
C VAL A 275 -44.68 35.39 -19.21
N GLY A 276 -45.84 35.53 -18.57
CA GLY A 276 -47.09 35.74 -19.28
C GLY A 276 -47.14 37.14 -19.90
N ASP A 277 -47.79 37.27 -21.04
CA ASP A 277 -48.02 38.58 -21.65
C ASP A 277 -49.28 39.20 -21.03
N SER A 278 -49.12 40.29 -20.28
CA SER A 278 -50.23 41.01 -19.64
C SER A 278 -51.23 41.61 -20.64
N THR A 279 -50.84 41.74 -21.91
CA THR A 279 -51.68 42.25 -23.00
C THR A 279 -52.43 41.15 -23.76
N LEU A 280 -52.12 39.87 -23.51
CA LEU A 280 -52.85 38.73 -24.07
C LEU A 280 -54.23 38.59 -23.41
N LYS A 281 -55.15 39.44 -23.84
CA LYS A 281 -56.56 39.49 -23.41
C LYS A 281 -57.48 39.13 -24.57
N PRO A 282 -58.66 38.53 -24.33
CA PRO A 282 -59.64 38.23 -25.38
C PRO A 282 -59.91 39.41 -26.32
N GLU A 283 -60.01 40.63 -25.78
CA GLU A 283 -60.31 41.84 -26.57
C GLU A 283 -59.22 42.24 -27.57
N ASN A 284 -57.99 41.73 -27.41
CA ASN A 284 -56.84 42.01 -28.28
C ASN A 284 -56.60 40.91 -29.32
N ILE A 285 -57.37 39.83 -29.28
CA ILE A 285 -57.24 38.68 -30.19
C ILE A 285 -58.46 38.67 -31.11
N THR A 286 -58.23 38.46 -32.41
CA THR A 286 -59.32 38.41 -33.41
C THR A 286 -60.36 37.36 -33.03
N LYS A 287 -61.64 37.74 -33.15
CA LYS A 287 -62.78 36.94 -32.72
C LYS A 287 -62.75 35.52 -33.28
N GLY A 288 -62.84 34.53 -32.38
CA GLY A 288 -62.82 33.10 -32.73
C GLY A 288 -61.42 32.49 -32.90
N ILE A 289 -60.35 33.29 -32.92
CA ILE A 289 -58.98 32.76 -32.87
C ILE A 289 -58.61 32.50 -31.41
N SER A 290 -58.03 31.32 -31.12
CA SER A 290 -57.49 31.00 -29.80
C SER A 290 -55.97 31.12 -29.80
N ILE A 291 -55.41 31.89 -28.84
CA ILE A 291 -53.97 31.93 -28.57
C ILE A 291 -53.77 31.46 -27.13
N PHE A 292 -53.03 30.36 -26.95
CA PHE A 292 -52.79 29.72 -25.65
C PHE A 292 -54.07 29.46 -24.82
N GLY A 293 -55.20 29.15 -25.47
CA GLY A 293 -56.48 28.88 -24.82
C GLY A 293 -57.35 30.11 -24.56
N ILE A 294 -56.86 31.32 -24.83
CA ILE A 294 -57.65 32.56 -24.75
C ILE A 294 -58.34 32.78 -26.10
N ILE A 295 -59.67 32.68 -26.13
CA ILE A 295 -60.48 32.90 -27.35
C ILE A 295 -60.68 34.40 -27.54
N GLY A 296 -60.31 34.89 -28.72
CA GLY A 296 -60.47 36.29 -29.09
C GLY A 296 -61.93 36.73 -29.17
N THR A 297 -62.15 37.98 -28.81
CA THR A 297 -63.43 38.69 -28.91
C THR A 297 -63.34 39.95 -29.78
N ALA A 298 -62.14 40.31 -30.25
CA ALA A 298 -61.94 41.47 -31.10
C ALA A 298 -62.61 41.27 -32.45
N ASN A 299 -63.70 41.99 -32.71
CA ASN A 299 -64.33 41.95 -34.02
C ASN A 299 -63.35 42.50 -35.06
N LYS A 300 -62.99 41.69 -36.05
CA LYS A 300 -62.32 42.20 -37.24
C LYS A 300 -63.37 42.98 -38.01
N TYR A 301 -63.29 44.31 -38.04
CA TYR A 301 -64.07 45.10 -38.98
C TYR A 301 -63.56 44.75 -40.38
N VAL A 302 -64.22 43.80 -41.03
CA VAL A 302 -64.04 43.55 -42.44
C VAL A 302 -64.66 44.75 -43.15
N CYS A 303 -63.89 45.45 -43.99
CA CYS A 303 -64.44 46.49 -44.87
C CYS A 303 -65.68 45.93 -45.58
N GLY A 304 -66.84 46.48 -45.25
CA GLY A 304 -68.11 46.04 -45.78
C GLY A 304 -69.17 47.12 -45.60
N THR A 305 -69.88 47.41 -46.67
CA THR A 305 -71.04 48.31 -46.72
C THR A 305 -72.28 47.56 -46.22
N GLU A 306 -72.93 48.05 -45.16
CA GLU A 306 -74.29 47.62 -44.82
C GLU A 306 -75.31 48.67 -45.27
N THR A 307 -76.36 48.21 -45.95
CA THR A 307 -77.38 49.06 -46.57
C THR A 307 -78.66 48.99 -45.76
N HIS A 308 -79.09 50.11 -45.17
CA HIS A 308 -80.43 50.25 -44.61
C HIS A 308 -81.16 51.33 -45.43
N GLY A 309 -82.03 50.91 -46.36
CA GLY A 309 -82.96 51.76 -47.12
C GLY A 309 -82.36 52.98 -47.82
N ASN A 310 -82.09 52.89 -49.13
CA ASN A 310 -81.65 53.97 -50.04
C ASN A 310 -80.62 55.00 -49.50
N PHE A 311 -79.84 54.62 -48.50
CA PHE A 311 -78.83 55.44 -47.89
C PHE A 311 -77.51 54.67 -47.88
N THR A 312 -76.47 55.28 -48.44
CA THR A 312 -75.08 54.79 -48.40
C THR A 312 -74.28 55.83 -47.64
N LEU A 313 -73.75 55.46 -46.48
CA LEU A 313 -72.70 56.23 -45.81
C LEU A 313 -71.38 55.46 -45.90
N PRO A 314 -70.29 56.09 -46.32
CA PRO A 314 -68.98 55.64 -45.90
C PRO A 314 -68.88 55.88 -44.38
N ILE A 315 -69.05 54.82 -43.59
CA ILE A 315 -68.88 54.90 -42.15
C ILE A 315 -67.39 54.69 -41.88
N ASP A 316 -66.67 55.78 -41.72
CA ASP A 316 -65.26 55.74 -41.32
C ASP A 316 -65.08 56.62 -40.08
N PHE A 317 -65.60 56.20 -38.92
CA PHE A 317 -65.30 56.91 -37.66
C PHE A 317 -65.31 55.97 -36.45
N ASP A 318 -64.21 56.03 -35.68
CA ASP A 318 -64.02 55.45 -34.34
C ASP A 318 -64.88 56.14 -33.24
N TYR A 319 -65.96 56.85 -33.62
CA TYR A 319 -66.75 57.70 -32.71
C TYR A 319 -68.27 57.53 -32.90
N LYS A 320 -69.02 57.66 -31.79
CA LYS A 320 -70.50 57.62 -31.77
C LYS A 320 -71.08 58.92 -32.36
N ILE A 321 -71.84 58.84 -33.46
CA ILE A 321 -72.62 59.96 -34.01
C ILE A 321 -74.05 59.91 -33.46
N LEU A 322 -74.61 61.06 -33.05
CA LEU A 322 -76.00 61.22 -32.60
C LEU A 322 -76.82 61.93 -33.68
N ILE A 323 -77.94 61.33 -34.11
CA ILE A 323 -78.88 61.93 -35.07
C ILE A 323 -80.21 62.15 -34.36
N LEU A 324 -80.70 63.40 -34.34
CA LEU A 324 -81.97 63.78 -33.71
C LEU A 324 -83.03 64.14 -34.76
N TYR A 325 -84.21 63.53 -34.67
CA TYR A 325 -85.35 63.83 -35.55
C TYR A 325 -86.42 64.62 -34.80
N ILE A 326 -86.85 65.75 -35.36
CA ILE A 326 -87.90 66.60 -34.78
C ILE A 326 -89.04 66.78 -35.78
N HIS A 327 -90.29 66.64 -35.31
CA HIS A 327 -91.50 66.82 -36.11
C HIS A 327 -92.26 68.07 -35.65
N PHE A 328 -92.56 68.99 -36.57
CA PHE A 328 -93.33 70.19 -36.27
C PHE A 328 -94.20 70.63 -37.45
N LYS A 329 -95.51 70.81 -37.20
CA LYS A 329 -96.52 71.25 -38.19
C LYS A 329 -96.34 70.61 -39.58
N ASP A 330 -96.33 69.28 -39.60
CA ASP A 330 -96.24 68.42 -40.79
C ASP A 330 -94.89 68.36 -41.54
N LYS A 331 -93.81 68.84 -40.93
CA LYS A 331 -92.43 68.74 -41.45
C LYS A 331 -91.52 67.96 -40.49
N TYR A 332 -90.62 67.16 -41.06
CA TYR A 332 -89.54 66.48 -40.33
C TYR A 332 -88.23 67.23 -40.53
N TYR A 333 -87.48 67.41 -39.45
CA TYR A 333 -86.14 68.00 -39.44
C TYR A 333 -85.17 66.97 -38.86
N ALA A 334 -84.00 66.80 -39.48
CA ALA A 334 -82.92 65.98 -38.96
C ALA A 334 -81.74 66.87 -38.57
N TYR A 335 -81.29 66.75 -37.33
CA TYR A 335 -80.07 67.38 -36.85
C TYR A 335 -78.98 66.32 -36.73
N VAL A 336 -77.87 66.53 -37.44
CA VAL A 336 -76.67 65.70 -37.36
C VAL A 336 -75.60 66.53 -36.70
N ASN A 337 -75.23 66.18 -35.48
CA ASN A 337 -74.06 66.79 -34.85
C ASN A 337 -72.80 66.12 -35.40
N SER A 338 -72.21 66.71 -36.44
CA SER A 338 -70.90 66.29 -36.93
C SER A 338 -69.99 67.51 -37.07
N PRO A 339 -68.77 67.48 -36.49
CA PRO A 339 -67.81 68.58 -36.60
C PRO A 339 -67.23 68.76 -38.01
N PHE A 340 -67.70 68.01 -39.03
CA PHE A 340 -67.10 67.95 -40.37
C PHE A 340 -67.97 68.47 -41.53
N PHE A 341 -69.16 69.05 -41.29
CA PHE A 341 -69.92 69.71 -42.37
C PHE A 341 -69.61 71.21 -42.41
N SER A 342 -68.91 71.67 -43.46
CA SER A 342 -68.80 73.09 -43.83
C SER A 342 -69.62 73.34 -45.10
N VAL A 343 -70.49 74.36 -45.10
CA VAL A 343 -71.30 74.75 -46.27
C VAL A 343 -70.60 75.93 -46.95
N ASP A 344 -70.47 75.86 -48.28
CA ASP A 344 -69.67 76.75 -49.12
C ASP A 344 -70.26 78.18 -49.21
N ASN A 345 -69.52 79.17 -48.68
CA ASN A 345 -70.00 80.54 -48.41
C ASN A 345 -70.12 81.45 -49.65
N ASN A 346 -69.79 80.97 -50.86
CA ASN A 346 -69.70 81.82 -52.06
C ASN A 346 -70.98 81.97 -52.90
N LYS A 347 -72.13 81.42 -52.46
CA LYS A 347 -73.45 81.61 -53.13
C LYS A 347 -74.43 82.52 -52.36
N LEU A 348 -74.02 83.12 -51.24
CA LEU A 348 -74.91 83.85 -50.31
C LEU A 348 -74.86 85.39 -50.40
N MET A 349 -74.03 85.96 -51.28
CA MET A 349 -73.72 87.41 -51.26
C MET A 349 -74.52 88.31 -52.22
N GLU A 350 -75.51 87.81 -52.96
CA GLU A 350 -76.32 88.65 -53.88
C GLU A 350 -77.75 88.98 -53.39
N CYS A 351 -78.20 88.44 -52.25
CA CYS A 351 -79.58 88.67 -51.77
C CYS A 351 -79.70 89.60 -50.55
N PHE A 352 -78.64 90.31 -50.17
CA PHE A 352 -78.64 91.18 -48.98
C PHE A 352 -78.41 92.65 -49.33
N ASN A 353 -79.41 93.30 -49.92
CA ASN A 353 -79.55 94.76 -49.83
C ASN A 353 -80.99 95.23 -50.09
N SER A 354 -81.89 95.01 -49.12
CA SER A 354 -82.83 96.03 -48.60
C SER A 354 -83.88 95.41 -47.67
N LYS A 355 -83.95 95.92 -46.43
CA LYS A 355 -85.09 95.91 -45.47
C LYS A 355 -85.99 94.65 -45.38
N ILE A 356 -85.80 93.91 -44.29
CA ILE A 356 -86.82 93.29 -43.41
C ILE A 356 -88.04 92.66 -44.11
N ILE A 357 -88.00 91.33 -44.32
CA ILE A 357 -88.93 90.30 -43.81
C ILE A 357 -88.41 88.91 -44.25
N ARG A 358 -88.61 87.92 -43.36
CA ARG A 358 -88.14 86.53 -43.37
C ARG A 358 -88.58 85.70 -44.59
N GLU A 359 -87.65 85.00 -45.25
CA GLU A 359 -87.92 83.72 -45.93
C GLU A 359 -86.71 82.77 -45.80
N PRO A 360 -86.89 81.47 -45.49
CA PRO A 360 -85.83 80.46 -45.57
C PRO A 360 -85.54 80.06 -47.03
N VAL A 361 -84.26 79.81 -47.34
CA VAL A 361 -83.82 79.28 -48.64
C VAL A 361 -84.26 77.82 -48.78
N GLU A 362 -85.04 77.50 -49.81
CA GLU A 362 -85.57 76.16 -50.07
C GLU A 362 -84.55 75.22 -50.74
N TYR A 363 -84.35 74.02 -50.17
CA TYR A 363 -83.89 72.85 -50.92
C TYR A 363 -85.03 71.82 -50.91
N ASN A 364 -85.65 71.61 -52.07
CA ASN A 364 -86.78 70.70 -52.20
C ASN A 364 -86.31 69.24 -52.38
N PHE A 365 -86.51 68.42 -51.35
CA PHE A 365 -86.43 66.96 -51.45
C PHE A 365 -87.75 66.33 -51.02
N THR A 366 -88.31 65.45 -51.85
CA THR A 366 -89.59 64.78 -51.60
C THR A 366 -89.36 63.34 -51.13
N VAL A 367 -89.90 62.99 -49.97
CA VAL A 367 -89.93 61.61 -49.44
C VAL A 367 -91.38 61.24 -49.20
N SER A 368 -91.86 60.15 -49.83
CA SER A 368 -93.24 59.66 -49.72
C SER A 368 -94.32 60.75 -49.90
N GLY A 369 -94.10 61.65 -50.87
CA GLY A 369 -95.04 62.74 -51.18
C GLY A 369 -95.02 63.92 -50.20
N LYS A 370 -94.08 63.97 -49.25
CA LYS A 370 -93.91 65.12 -48.35
C LYS A 370 -92.51 65.72 -48.49
N ASN A 371 -92.43 67.06 -48.50
CA ASN A 371 -91.17 67.79 -48.58
C ASN A 371 -90.46 67.82 -47.22
N ILE A 372 -89.17 67.52 -47.20
CA ILE A 372 -88.31 67.61 -46.01
C ILE A 372 -87.46 68.87 -46.14
N TYR A 373 -87.32 69.62 -45.05
CA TYR A 373 -86.64 70.92 -45.02
C TYR A 373 -85.47 70.87 -44.04
N PHE A 374 -84.33 71.41 -44.44
CA PHE A 374 -83.16 71.55 -43.59
C PHE A 374 -83.09 72.98 -43.06
N ALA A 375 -82.94 73.14 -41.74
CA ALA A 375 -82.64 74.44 -41.15
C ALA A 375 -81.16 74.45 -40.75
N SER A 376 -80.40 75.39 -41.29
CA SER A 376 -79.06 75.72 -40.80
C SER A 376 -79.16 77.02 -40.00
N ASP A 377 -78.90 76.97 -38.69
CA ASP A 377 -78.60 78.16 -37.91
C ASP A 377 -77.11 78.11 -37.55
N SER A 378 -76.37 79.14 -37.94
CA SER A 378 -74.94 79.26 -37.69
C SER A 378 -74.61 79.95 -36.37
N GLN A 379 -75.57 80.19 -35.48
CA GLN A 379 -75.29 80.75 -34.16
C GLN A 379 -76.16 80.12 -33.07
N CYS A 380 -75.63 79.09 -32.41
CA CYS A 380 -75.91 78.88 -30.99
C CYS A 380 -74.74 78.12 -30.34
N ASP A 381 -73.90 78.87 -29.63
CA ASP A 381 -73.13 78.36 -28.50
C ASP A 381 -74.10 77.68 -27.52
N ILE A 382 -73.90 76.39 -27.26
CA ILE A 382 -74.49 75.73 -26.09
C ILE A 382 -73.36 75.15 -25.25
N SER A 383 -72.98 75.97 -24.27
CA SER A 383 -72.35 75.60 -23.02
C SER A 383 -73.05 74.44 -22.33
N TRP A 384 -72.24 73.51 -21.83
CA TRP A 384 -72.50 72.41 -20.88
C TRP A 384 -73.77 72.49 -20.02
N ILE A 385 -74.58 71.42 -20.04
CA ILE A 385 -75.32 70.91 -18.87
C ILE A 385 -75.27 69.38 -18.90
N ALA A 386 -74.80 68.80 -17.79
CA ALA A 386 -74.78 67.38 -17.50
C ALA A 386 -76.15 66.87 -17.00
N VAL A 387 -76.18 65.56 -16.76
CA VAL A 387 -76.93 64.83 -15.70
C VAL A 387 -77.98 63.86 -16.24
N GLY A 388 -77.82 62.58 -15.86
CA GLY A 388 -78.80 61.50 -15.98
C GLY A 388 -78.18 60.15 -16.30
#